data_AF-A0A091AQI7-F1
#
_entry.id   AF-A0A091AQI7-F1
#
_cell.length_a   1.000
_cell.length_b   1.000
_cell.length_c   1.000
_cell.angle_alpha   90.00
_cell.angle_beta   90.00
_cell.angle_gamma   90.00
#
_symmetry.space_group_name_H-M   'P 1'
#
loop_
_entity.id
_entity.type
_entity.pdbx_description
1 polymer ?
#
loop_
_entity_poly.entity_id
_entity_poly.type
_entity_poly.pdbx_seq_one_letter_code
_entity_poly.pdbx_strand_id
1 'polypeptide(L)'
;MVKFSRRLPLRLAPVVLAPVLLAVTASTAVAATEAPAATPKEKLEAFDYFNLVLIGTTAAADGTRLACFQLPDGSRQAAGVNNHLGKNHAYISRVNQSSIEVTELLPVNGGEWAVSRFFWPVSASAPEGEIQCPDNREPADSGIQDVAR
;
A
#
# COMPACT_ATOMS: atom_id res chain seq x y z
N MET A 1 59.99 -47.46 -39.77
CA MET A 1 60.47 -46.30 -40.57
C MET A 1 59.42 -45.19 -40.53
N VAL A 2 59.85 -43.96 -40.26
CA VAL A 2 59.05 -42.76 -39.94
C VAL A 2 58.46 -42.11 -41.20
N LYS A 3 57.28 -41.49 -41.13
CA LYS A 3 57.05 -40.20 -41.82
C LYS A 3 55.88 -39.36 -41.26
N PHE A 4 56.20 -38.09 -41.05
CA PHE A 4 55.44 -36.95 -40.55
C PHE A 4 54.24 -36.57 -41.43
N SER A 5 53.18 -36.02 -40.83
CA SER A 5 52.33 -35.04 -41.51
C SER A 5 51.81 -33.94 -40.57
N ARG A 6 52.47 -32.79 -40.71
CA ARG A 6 52.02 -31.38 -40.59
C ARG A 6 50.88 -31.05 -39.62
N ARG A 7 51.21 -30.37 -38.53
CA ARG A 7 50.26 -29.58 -37.72
C ARG A 7 49.99 -28.24 -38.40
N LEU A 8 48.72 -27.94 -38.68
CA LEU A 8 48.26 -26.60 -39.07
C LEU A 8 48.36 -25.66 -37.85
N PRO A 9 48.87 -24.42 -37.98
CA PRO A 9 48.69 -23.44 -36.93
C PRO A 9 47.26 -22.91 -36.96
N LEU A 10 46.47 -23.20 -35.93
CA LEU A 10 45.24 -22.46 -35.66
C LEU A 10 45.61 -21.00 -35.39
N ARG A 11 45.29 -20.10 -36.32
CA ARG A 11 45.26 -18.67 -36.05
C ARG A 11 44.03 -18.39 -35.18
N LEU A 12 44.25 -18.06 -33.91
CA LEU A 12 43.23 -17.44 -33.07
C LEU A 12 42.86 -16.09 -33.69
N ALA A 13 41.62 -15.94 -34.14
CA ALA A 13 41.03 -14.63 -34.34
C ALA A 13 40.71 -14.03 -32.95
N PRO A 14 40.94 -12.72 -32.73
CA PRO A 14 40.51 -12.08 -31.50
C PRO A 14 38.98 -11.98 -31.51
N VAL A 15 38.33 -12.66 -30.56
CA VAL A 15 36.93 -12.41 -30.22
C VAL A 15 36.90 -11.03 -29.56
N VAL A 16 36.50 -10.00 -30.30
CA VAL A 16 36.27 -8.67 -29.75
C VAL A 16 34.95 -8.72 -28.98
N LEU A 17 35.04 -8.95 -27.67
CA LEU A 17 33.90 -8.92 -26.76
C LEU A 17 33.54 -7.45 -26.49
N ALA A 18 32.64 -6.88 -27.28
CA ALA A 18 32.08 -5.56 -27.02
C ALA A 18 31.15 -5.64 -25.79
N PRO A 19 31.30 -4.75 -24.78
CA PRO A 19 30.36 -4.71 -23.68
C PRO A 19 29.07 -4.07 -24.17
N VAL A 20 27.99 -4.85 -24.26
CA VAL A 20 26.64 -4.31 -24.41
C VAL A 20 26.26 -3.66 -23.08
N LEU A 21 26.51 -2.36 -22.94
CA LEU A 21 25.95 -1.58 -21.85
C LEU A 21 24.43 -1.50 -22.05
N LEU A 22 23.66 -2.32 -21.35
CA LEU A 22 22.24 -2.04 -21.14
C LEU A 22 22.15 -0.86 -20.16
N ALA A 23 21.90 0.33 -20.68
CA ALA A 23 21.43 1.44 -19.86
C ALA A 23 19.97 1.15 -19.47
N VAL A 24 19.75 0.65 -18.26
CA VAL A 24 18.42 0.60 -17.65
C VAL A 24 18.08 2.01 -17.22
N THR A 25 17.34 2.74 -18.06
CA THR A 25 16.76 4.02 -17.67
C THR A 25 15.54 3.75 -16.80
N ALA A 26 15.70 3.81 -15.48
CA ALA A 26 14.58 3.83 -14.56
C ALA A 26 13.85 5.19 -14.72
N SER A 27 12.71 5.18 -15.40
CA SER A 27 11.88 6.37 -15.59
C SER A 27 10.92 6.52 -14.41
N THR A 28 11.32 7.25 -13.37
CA THR A 28 10.40 7.68 -12.30
C THR A 28 9.66 8.92 -12.77
N ALA A 29 8.55 8.75 -13.50
CA ALA A 29 7.62 9.84 -13.72
C ALA A 29 6.86 10.09 -12.40
N VAL A 30 7.27 11.13 -11.66
CA VAL A 30 6.45 11.67 -10.58
C VAL A 30 5.33 12.44 -11.27
N ALA A 31 4.15 11.83 -11.35
CA ALA A 31 2.97 12.53 -11.85
C ALA A 31 2.60 13.61 -10.82
N ALA A 32 2.91 14.87 -11.12
CA ALA A 32 2.46 16.01 -10.35
C ALA A 32 0.92 16.04 -10.37
N THR A 33 0.31 16.07 -9.20
CA THR A 33 -1.15 16.17 -9.04
C THR A 33 -1.53 17.48 -8.33
N GLU A 34 -2.77 17.91 -8.51
CA GLU A 34 -3.33 19.05 -7.79
C GLU A 34 -3.41 18.79 -6.29
N ALA A 35 -3.48 19.86 -5.50
CA ALA A 35 -3.66 19.78 -4.06
C ALA A 35 -4.99 19.07 -3.71
N PRO A 36 -5.00 18.25 -2.65
CA PRO A 36 -6.22 17.58 -2.21
C PRO A 36 -7.25 18.60 -1.71
N ALA A 37 -8.51 18.39 -2.08
CA ALA A 37 -9.63 19.15 -1.55
C ALA A 37 -9.84 18.85 -0.05
N ALA A 38 -10.44 19.81 0.67
CA ALA A 38 -10.84 19.59 2.05
C ALA A 38 -11.98 18.56 2.13
N THR A 39 -11.78 17.49 2.89
CA THR A 39 -12.77 16.44 3.18
C THR A 39 -13.14 16.44 4.66
N PRO A 40 -14.36 16.01 5.04
CA PRO A 40 -14.67 15.70 6.43
C PRO A 40 -13.67 14.67 6.97
N LYS A 41 -13.11 14.94 8.15
CA LYS A 41 -12.12 14.06 8.75
C LYS A 41 -12.75 12.78 9.28
N GLU A 42 -12.19 11.64 8.90
CA GLU A 42 -12.55 10.33 9.42
C GLU A 42 -11.78 9.98 10.68
N LYS A 43 -12.29 9.02 11.47
CA LYS A 43 -11.72 8.65 12.77
C LYS A 43 -10.25 8.22 12.68
N LEU A 44 -9.87 7.51 11.62
CA LEU A 44 -8.49 7.03 11.42
C LEU A 44 -7.52 8.17 11.04
N GLU A 45 -8.01 9.32 10.60
CA GLU A 45 -7.18 10.49 10.30
C GLU A 45 -6.72 11.23 11.56
N ALA A 46 -7.26 10.90 12.73
CA ALA A 46 -6.79 11.42 14.01
C ALA A 46 -5.44 10.82 14.46
N PHE A 47 -4.97 9.77 13.80
CA PHE A 47 -3.79 9.00 14.21
C PHE A 47 -2.66 9.09 13.18
N ASP A 48 -1.42 9.02 13.64
CA ASP A 48 -0.27 8.77 12.75
C ASP A 48 -0.24 7.29 12.35
N TYR A 49 0.30 6.94 11.18
CA TYR A 49 0.35 5.53 10.75
C TYR A 49 1.06 4.62 11.74
N PHE A 50 2.13 5.09 12.36
CA PHE A 50 2.89 4.31 13.35
C PHE A 50 2.05 3.94 14.59
N ASN A 51 0.93 4.64 14.80
CA ASN A 51 -0.02 4.39 15.90
C ASN A 51 -1.20 3.51 15.47
N LEU A 52 -1.30 3.16 14.19
CA LEU A 52 -2.33 2.27 13.65
C LEU A 52 -1.73 0.89 13.40
N VAL A 53 -2.43 -0.16 13.82
CA VAL A 53 -2.00 -1.54 13.57
C VAL A 53 -3.08 -2.24 12.76
N LEU A 54 -2.78 -2.63 11.53
CA LEU A 54 -3.66 -3.50 10.75
C LEU A 54 -3.61 -4.91 11.36
N ILE A 55 -4.69 -5.32 12.04
CA ILE A 55 -4.76 -6.63 12.71
C ILE A 55 -5.46 -7.70 11.88
N GLY A 56 -6.07 -7.34 10.76
CA GLY A 56 -6.75 -8.30 9.90
C GLY A 56 -7.67 -7.64 8.89
N THR A 57 -8.47 -8.47 8.24
CA THR A 57 -9.61 -8.03 7.44
C THR A 57 -10.86 -8.81 7.86
N THR A 58 -12.00 -8.14 7.89
CA THR A 58 -13.29 -8.73 8.24
C THR A 58 -14.26 -8.64 7.07
N ALA A 59 -15.18 -9.59 6.96
CA ALA A 59 -16.34 -9.43 6.10
C ALA A 59 -17.40 -8.65 6.86
N ALA A 60 -18.04 -7.72 6.18
CA ALA A 60 -19.22 -7.05 6.69
C ALA A 60 -20.51 -7.80 6.31
N ALA A 61 -21.65 -7.34 6.81
CA ALA A 61 -22.94 -8.00 6.60
C ALA A 61 -23.35 -8.10 5.11
N ASP A 62 -22.94 -7.11 4.31
CA ASP A 62 -23.14 -7.04 2.86
C ASP A 62 -22.09 -7.85 2.06
N GLY A 63 -21.17 -8.55 2.75
CA GLY A 63 -20.06 -9.28 2.14
C GLY A 63 -18.88 -8.39 1.73
N THR A 64 -18.95 -7.08 1.95
CA THR A 64 -17.84 -6.17 1.69
C THR A 64 -16.68 -6.49 2.63
N ARG A 65 -15.46 -6.55 2.08
CA ARG A 65 -14.26 -6.74 2.90
C ARG A 65 -13.76 -5.41 3.46
N LEU A 66 -13.57 -5.37 4.77
CA LEU A 66 -13.06 -4.21 5.49
C LEU A 66 -11.70 -4.53 6.12
N ALA A 67 -10.84 -3.53 6.17
CA ALA A 67 -9.63 -3.54 6.97
C ALA A 67 -9.99 -3.38 8.45
N CYS A 68 -9.32 -4.11 9.33
CA CYS A 68 -9.52 -4.01 10.78
C CYS A 68 -8.28 -3.45 11.44
N PHE A 69 -8.38 -2.24 11.98
CA PHE A 69 -7.30 -1.56 12.67
C PHE A 69 -7.49 -1.64 14.18
N GLN A 70 -6.39 -1.84 14.90
CA GLN A 70 -6.31 -1.56 16.33
C GLN A 70 -5.73 -0.16 16.53
N LEU A 71 -6.41 0.62 17.37
CA LEU A 71 -6.01 1.97 17.76
C LEU A 71 -5.14 1.93 19.04
N PRO A 72 -4.43 3.03 19.39
CA PRO A 72 -3.57 3.07 20.58
C PRO A 72 -4.29 2.82 21.91
N ASP A 73 -5.59 3.14 21.98
CA ASP A 73 -6.44 2.87 23.15
C ASP A 73 -6.91 1.39 23.22
N GLY A 74 -6.47 0.56 22.28
CA GLY A 74 -6.82 -0.85 22.16
C GLY A 74 -8.15 -1.10 21.45
N SER A 75 -8.93 -0.06 21.14
CA SER A 75 -10.19 -0.20 20.41
C SER A 75 -9.95 -0.61 18.96
N ARG A 76 -10.97 -1.21 18.33
CA ARG A 76 -10.94 -1.66 16.94
C ARG A 76 -11.76 -0.73 16.05
N GLN A 77 -11.26 -0.47 14.86
CA GLN A 77 -11.92 0.35 13.85
C GLN A 77 -11.88 -0.36 12.49
N ALA A 78 -13.05 -0.57 11.89
CA ALA A 78 -13.14 -1.02 10.51
C ALA A 78 -13.03 0.15 9.54
N ALA A 79 -12.43 -0.09 8.38
CA ALA A 79 -12.38 0.85 7.26
C ALA A 79 -12.41 0.10 5.92
N GLY A 80 -13.17 0.62 4.97
CA GLY A 80 -13.32 0.08 3.63
C GLY A 80 -12.50 0.83 2.59
N VAL A 81 -12.71 0.47 1.32
CA VAL A 81 -12.16 1.22 0.18
C VAL A 81 -12.68 2.67 0.23
N ASN A 82 -11.80 3.62 -0.09
CA ASN A 82 -11.99 5.07 -0.04
C ASN A 82 -12.07 5.69 1.37
N ASN A 83 -12.04 4.91 2.45
CA ASN A 83 -11.83 5.50 3.77
C ASN A 83 -10.41 6.06 3.91
N HIS A 84 -10.29 7.16 4.65
CA HIS A 84 -9.07 7.89 4.90
C HIS A 84 -8.37 7.42 6.16
N LEU A 85 -7.04 7.50 6.17
CA LEU A 85 -6.22 7.07 7.29
C LEU A 85 -4.98 7.94 7.43
N GLY A 86 -4.44 8.01 8.64
CA GLY A 86 -3.24 8.79 8.89
C GLY A 86 -3.51 10.30 8.85
N LYS A 87 -2.54 11.09 9.29
CA LYS A 87 -2.63 12.55 9.18
C LYS A 87 -2.38 13.08 7.76
N ASN A 88 -1.80 12.26 6.91
CA ASN A 88 -1.56 12.58 5.51
C ASN A 88 -2.82 12.30 4.69
N HIS A 89 -2.89 12.83 3.47
CA HIS A 89 -4.04 12.68 2.57
C HIS A 89 -4.06 11.30 1.93
N ALA A 90 -4.21 10.26 2.75
CA ALA A 90 -4.21 8.89 2.31
C ALA A 90 -5.55 8.22 2.47
N TYR A 91 -5.76 7.23 1.61
CA TYR A 91 -6.97 6.45 1.56
C TYR A 91 -6.69 5.00 1.15
N ILE A 92 -7.57 4.10 1.57
CA ILE A 92 -7.51 2.69 1.22
C ILE A 92 -7.99 2.54 -0.23
N SER A 93 -7.08 2.17 -1.14
CA SER A 93 -7.45 1.90 -2.54
C SER A 93 -7.90 0.46 -2.77
N ARG A 94 -7.51 -0.47 -1.90
CA ARG A 94 -7.93 -1.89 -1.98
C ARG A 94 -7.82 -2.58 -0.62
N VAL A 95 -8.73 -3.53 -0.35
CA VAL A 95 -8.66 -4.45 0.79
C VAL A 95 -8.49 -5.89 0.29
N ASN A 96 -7.35 -6.52 0.61
CA ASN A 96 -7.02 -7.91 0.25
C ASN A 96 -7.22 -8.84 1.47
N GLN A 97 -6.81 -10.11 1.40
CA GLN A 97 -7.04 -11.07 2.50
C GLN A 97 -6.15 -10.81 3.72
N SER A 98 -4.92 -10.35 3.47
CA SER A 98 -3.88 -10.20 4.49
C SER A 98 -3.14 -8.86 4.35
N SER A 99 -3.73 -7.92 3.62
CA SER A 99 -3.14 -6.60 3.40
C SER A 99 -4.18 -5.60 2.91
N ILE A 100 -3.79 -4.33 2.92
CA ILE A 100 -4.45 -3.28 2.15
C ILE A 100 -3.46 -2.62 1.20
N GLU A 101 -4.00 -1.99 0.17
CA GLU A 101 -3.27 -1.02 -0.65
C GLU A 101 -3.68 0.39 -0.21
N VAL A 102 -2.69 1.25 0.00
CA VAL A 102 -2.90 2.65 0.39
C VAL A 102 -2.33 3.54 -0.70
N THR A 103 -3.10 4.57 -1.06
CA THR A 103 -2.62 5.69 -1.87
C THR A 103 -2.55 6.92 -0.99
N GLU A 104 -1.42 7.63 -1.03
CA GLU A 104 -1.14 8.81 -0.21
C GLU A 104 -0.65 9.96 -1.09
N LEU A 105 -1.19 11.16 -0.84
CA LEU A 105 -0.66 12.39 -1.43
C LEU A 105 0.29 13.09 -0.45
N LEU A 106 1.51 13.36 -0.93
CA LEU A 106 2.56 14.02 -0.17
C LEU A 106 2.90 15.37 -0.80
N PRO A 107 2.97 16.46 -0.02
CA PRO A 107 3.46 17.73 -0.55
C PRO A 107 4.96 17.61 -0.86
N VAL A 108 5.37 18.12 -2.01
CA VAL A 108 6.79 18.26 -2.37
C VAL A 108 7.19 19.74 -2.43
N ASN A 109 8.50 19.99 -2.40
CA ASN A 109 9.01 21.35 -2.51
C ASN A 109 8.50 22.01 -3.80
N GLY A 110 8.02 23.25 -3.71
CA GLY A 110 7.51 24.00 -4.87
C GLY A 110 5.99 23.96 -5.05
N GLY A 111 5.24 23.34 -4.14
CA GLY A 111 3.76 23.35 -4.15
C GLY A 111 3.12 22.26 -5.02
N GLU A 112 3.94 21.40 -5.63
CA GLU A 112 3.47 20.19 -6.30
C GLU A 112 3.16 19.09 -5.27
N TRP A 113 2.45 18.06 -5.74
CA TRP A 113 2.08 16.89 -4.94
C TRP A 113 2.58 15.61 -5.61
N ALA A 114 3.13 14.71 -4.82
CA ALA A 114 3.54 13.39 -5.24
C ALA A 114 2.55 12.34 -4.73
N VAL A 115 2.31 11.31 -5.54
CA VAL A 115 1.51 10.14 -5.16
C VAL A 115 2.43 9.02 -4.70
N SER A 116 2.26 8.60 -3.46
CA SER A 116 2.87 7.39 -2.91
C SER A 116 1.83 6.26 -2.89
N ARG A 117 2.26 5.04 -3.26
CA ARG A 117 1.43 3.83 -3.16
C ARG A 117 2.22 2.75 -2.47
N PHE A 118 1.63 2.14 -1.44
CA PHE A 118 2.29 1.09 -0.71
C PHE A 118 1.30 0.02 -0.23
N PHE A 119 1.85 -1.15 0.05
CA PHE A 119 1.13 -2.26 0.64
C PHE A 119 1.33 -2.24 2.15
N TRP A 120 0.24 -2.33 2.89
CA TRP A 120 0.27 -2.46 4.34
C TRP A 120 -0.18 -3.88 4.72
N PRO A 121 0.75 -4.77 5.11
CA PRO A 121 0.40 -6.13 5.51
C PRO A 121 -0.26 -6.16 6.88
N VAL A 122 -1.07 -7.18 7.14
CA VAL A 122 -1.52 -7.50 8.49
C VAL A 122 -0.30 -7.69 9.39
N SER A 123 -0.33 -7.08 10.56
CA SER A 123 0.76 -7.11 11.52
C SER A 123 1.09 -8.55 11.91
N ALA A 124 2.38 -8.85 12.06
CA ALA A 124 2.84 -10.11 12.63
C ALA A 124 2.39 -10.28 14.10
N SER A 125 2.02 -9.19 14.78
CA SER A 125 1.46 -9.20 16.13
C SER A 125 -0.07 -9.34 16.15
N ALA A 126 -0.71 -9.54 14.99
CA ALA A 126 -2.15 -9.76 14.94
C ALA A 126 -2.54 -11.02 15.73
N PRO A 127 -3.68 -11.03 16.44
CA PRO A 127 -4.13 -12.23 17.12
C PRO A 127 -4.44 -13.33 16.09
N GLU A 128 -4.14 -14.57 16.45
CA GLU A 128 -4.47 -15.73 15.62
C GLU A 128 -5.99 -15.97 15.60
N GLY A 129 -6.51 -16.44 14.46
CA GLY A 129 -7.92 -16.78 14.28
C GLY A 129 -8.73 -15.72 13.54
N GLU A 130 -10.06 -15.82 13.64
CA GLU A 130 -10.98 -14.93 12.94
C GLU A 130 -11.03 -13.55 13.60
N ILE A 131 -10.71 -12.51 12.81
CA ILE A 131 -10.72 -11.12 13.28
C ILE A 131 -12.10 -10.53 13.04
N GLN A 132 -12.86 -10.36 14.12
CA GLN A 132 -14.10 -9.59 14.08
C GLN A 132 -13.83 -8.13 14.42
N CYS A 133 -14.17 -7.25 13.49
CA CYS A 133 -14.16 -5.80 13.65
C CYS A 133 -15.61 -5.28 13.58
N PRO A 134 -15.97 -4.28 14.40
CA PRO A 134 -17.32 -3.71 14.32
C PRO A 134 -17.50 -3.01 12.96
N ASP A 135 -18.61 -3.30 12.28
CA ASP A 135 -18.98 -2.61 11.05
C ASP A 135 -19.47 -1.20 11.41
N ASN A 136 -18.53 -0.26 11.50
CA ASN A 136 -18.80 1.13 11.86
C ASN A 136 -19.25 1.97 10.66
N ARG A 137 -19.72 1.35 9.57
CA ARG A 137 -20.28 2.05 8.40
C ARG A 137 -21.70 2.57 8.65
N GLU A 138 -22.25 2.40 9.86
CA GLU A 138 -23.53 2.97 10.24
C GLU A 138 -23.44 4.50 10.29
N PRO A 139 -24.42 5.24 9.73
CA PRO A 139 -24.42 6.70 9.81
C PRO A 139 -24.48 7.12 11.28
N ALA A 140 -23.81 8.23 11.62
CA ALA A 140 -23.86 8.83 12.95
C ALA A 140 -25.26 9.36 13.37
N ASP A 141 -26.35 8.86 12.79
CA ASP A 141 -27.72 9.37 12.90
C ASP A 141 -28.79 8.25 13.00
N SER A 142 -28.63 7.29 13.91
CA SER A 142 -29.75 6.48 14.42
C SER A 142 -30.16 6.87 15.85
N GLY A 143 -29.61 7.99 16.34
CA GLY A 143 -29.83 8.53 17.69
C GLY A 143 -30.88 9.63 17.76
N ILE A 144 -32.02 9.51 17.08
CA ILE A 144 -33.23 10.20 17.57
C ILE A 144 -33.70 9.39 18.77
N GLN A 145 -33.25 9.80 19.96
CA GLN A 145 -33.95 9.40 21.18
C GLN A 145 -35.35 9.98 21.09
N ASP A 146 -36.34 9.10 20.96
CA ASP A 146 -37.73 9.40 21.22
C ASP A 146 -37.86 9.74 22.72
N VAL A 147 -37.66 11.03 23.03
CA VAL A 147 -37.99 11.62 24.32
C VAL A 147 -39.27 12.43 24.11
N ALA A 148 -40.38 11.74 23.86
CA ALA A 148 -41.70 12.31 24.00
C ALA A 148 -42.50 11.51 25.05
N ARG A 149 -42.97 12.30 26.02
CA ARG A 149 -43.82 11.94 27.16
C ARG A 149 -45.14 11.29 26.76
#